data_AF-A0A1J4KKK3-F1
#
_entry.id   AF-A0A1J4KKK3-F1
#
_cell.length_a   1.000
_cell.length_b   1.000
_cell.length_c   1.000
_cell.angle_alpha   90.00
_cell.angle_beta   90.00
_cell.angle_gamma   90.00
#
_symmetry.space_group_name_H-M   'P 1'
#
loop_
_entity.id
_entity.type
_entity.pdbx_description
1 polymer ?
#
loop_
_entity_poly.entity_id
_entity_poly.type
_entity_poly.pdbx_seq_one_letter_code
_entity_poly.pdbx_strand_id
1 'polypeptide(L)'
;MIAGNEIEIEESPIKKNNSEDYKNLFDHKENQITLNEDKYDFSGKEILVGEPIKITSRNRSKIICDRILVTSPSVDFEGIDFVGSIVFRNSPDCSIKNCTFVQGDPGSGACIVTTLSDNITLENVRISDSITSGIFCEMSTCKLTNVHVEGLDDTHLGVCSCILHISDCTFNSSKRNGIHILKSQDIIIENTTVSNTVYPAIFLINSNVRVRKCKVFSVEQNGITLNNSENVTISDCVITDIGASAISVCFGSDAIIERNDIHSINGNAIYVSDASQVIVRNNILKENKYPAVAILNDCKGKVYENEISNIRRSGICARGAAEVEARNNSISIIDECGISVSDTILAHLDENKIFKCKIGGIEAYNDSKCYANNNHFEDVGDYAFLSYAGAYLEAKSNKINMAAKAMVQLKWKGSGQFYDNSINDCPSMYEGETTGEFLFYGNSGFKNVTNCIEKQTADIEFVIPYVDTHQSLCLKCQKNPRDCFFQICGHRVYCQKCAQEVLDKHESCPLCRFCVDAITTGFSPTEDNECIICSSNKAECIVMPCGHMGFCNDCMKKWYTTSSACPFCRVEPSFYKKIITEI
;
A
#
# COMPACT_ATOMS: atom_id res chain seq x y z
N MET A 1 -2.19 -7.49 -11.20
CA MET A 1 -1.62 -8.62 -11.94
C MET A 1 -0.70 -8.11 -13.01
N ILE A 2 0.57 -8.47 -12.94
CA ILE A 2 1.46 -8.47 -14.10
C ILE A 2 1.87 -9.93 -14.19
N ALA A 3 1.26 -10.62 -15.16
CA ALA A 3 1.62 -11.98 -15.49
C ALA A 3 3.14 -12.02 -15.72
N GLY A 4 3.77 -13.05 -15.17
CA GLY A 4 5.14 -13.39 -15.50
C GLY A 4 5.23 -13.61 -17.00
N ASN A 5 5.72 -12.61 -17.71
CA ASN A 5 6.49 -12.89 -18.90
C ASN A 5 7.81 -13.43 -18.39
N GLU A 6 7.92 -14.76 -18.42
CA GLU A 6 9.21 -15.40 -18.58
C GLU A 6 9.96 -14.60 -19.65
N ILE A 7 11.05 -13.96 -19.24
CA ILE A 7 11.99 -13.39 -20.19
C ILE A 7 12.58 -14.62 -20.88
N GLU A 8 12.01 -14.98 -22.03
CA GLU A 8 12.76 -15.73 -23.03
C GLU A 8 14.01 -14.89 -23.28
N ILE A 9 15.14 -15.40 -22.78
CA ILE A 9 16.46 -14.92 -23.13
C ILE A 9 16.59 -15.26 -24.61
N GLU A 10 16.17 -14.34 -25.49
CA GLU A 10 16.65 -14.35 -26.86
C GLU A 10 18.18 -14.31 -26.77
N GLU A 11 18.81 -15.43 -27.13
CA GLU A 11 20.26 -15.51 -27.28
C GLU A 11 20.70 -14.38 -28.21
N SER A 12 21.21 -13.30 -27.62
CA SER A 12 21.80 -12.21 -28.39
C SER A 12 22.89 -12.82 -29.28
N PRO A 13 23.03 -12.38 -30.54
CA PRO A 13 24.03 -12.92 -31.44
C PRO A 13 25.40 -12.77 -30.79
N ILE A 14 26.04 -13.90 -30.49
CA ILE A 14 27.37 -14.01 -29.89
C ILE A 14 28.32 -13.11 -30.69
N LYS A 15 28.63 -11.92 -30.14
CA LYS A 15 29.77 -11.12 -30.60
C LYS A 15 30.99 -12.02 -30.45
N LYS A 16 31.63 -12.35 -31.57
CA LYS A 16 32.88 -13.11 -31.63
C LYS A 16 33.88 -12.60 -30.56
N ASN A 17 34.41 -13.52 -29.76
CA ASN A 17 35.35 -13.31 -28.66
C ASN A 17 36.41 -12.23 -28.94
N ASN A 18 36.21 -11.04 -28.37
CA ASN A 18 37.25 -10.03 -28.15
C ASN A 18 37.60 -9.97 -26.64
N SER A 19 37.72 -11.15 -26.04
CA SER A 19 38.04 -11.35 -24.64
C SER A 19 39.56 -11.50 -24.51
N GLU A 20 40.17 -10.72 -23.64
CA GLU A 20 41.63 -10.66 -23.47
C GLU A 20 41.99 -10.86 -21.99
N ASP A 21 42.92 -11.77 -21.72
CA ASP A 21 43.39 -12.03 -20.36
C ASP A 21 44.10 -10.80 -19.79
N TYR A 22 43.75 -10.40 -18.57
CA TYR A 22 44.31 -9.24 -17.89
C TYR A 22 45.85 -9.24 -17.83
N LYS A 23 46.49 -10.43 -17.79
CA LYS A 23 47.96 -10.56 -17.75
C LYS A 23 48.65 -10.06 -19.02
N ASN A 24 47.93 -10.04 -20.14
CA ASN A 24 48.45 -9.51 -21.41
C ASN A 24 48.28 -7.99 -21.51
N LEU A 25 47.50 -7.38 -20.61
CA LEU A 25 47.12 -5.97 -20.66
C LEU A 25 47.84 -5.12 -19.60
N PHE A 26 48.20 -5.73 -18.47
CA PHE A 26 48.75 -5.03 -17.32
C PHE A 26 50.03 -5.68 -16.79
N ASP A 27 50.99 -4.83 -16.42
CA ASP A 27 52.13 -5.24 -15.61
C ASP A 27 51.65 -5.67 -14.22
N HIS A 28 52.01 -6.88 -13.83
CA HIS A 28 51.59 -7.50 -12.58
C HIS A 28 52.79 -8.08 -11.82
N LYS A 29 52.75 -8.01 -10.49
CA LYS A 29 53.74 -8.62 -9.60
C LYS A 29 53.06 -9.11 -8.34
N GLU A 30 53.33 -10.36 -7.92
CA GLU A 30 52.86 -10.92 -6.63
C GLU A 30 51.34 -10.73 -6.40
N ASN A 31 50.53 -11.03 -7.42
CA ASN A 31 49.08 -10.86 -7.42
C ASN A 31 48.60 -9.41 -7.20
N GLN A 32 49.40 -8.43 -7.58
CA GLN A 32 49.04 -7.02 -7.56
C GLN A 32 49.31 -6.34 -8.90
N ILE A 33 48.40 -5.44 -9.27
CA ILE A 33 48.56 -4.46 -10.33
C ILE A 33 48.45 -3.07 -9.70
N THR A 34 49.42 -2.22 -10.03
CA THR A 34 49.38 -0.79 -9.69
C THR A 34 49.40 0.01 -10.97
N LEU A 35 48.24 0.58 -11.30
CA LEU A 35 48.05 1.46 -12.44
C LEU A 35 48.75 2.80 -12.19
N ASN A 36 49.54 3.23 -13.17
CA ASN A 36 50.36 4.44 -13.10
C ASN A 36 50.02 5.46 -14.20
N GLU A 37 49.34 5.04 -15.27
CA GLU A 37 48.89 5.94 -16.33
C GLU A 37 47.53 6.55 -15.99
N ASP A 38 47.24 7.74 -16.51
CA ASP A 38 45.95 8.40 -16.27
C ASP A 38 44.80 7.65 -16.97
N LYS A 39 45.09 6.94 -18.06
CA LYS A 39 44.08 6.27 -18.89
C LYS A 39 44.62 4.97 -19.50
N TYR A 40 43.79 3.93 -19.47
CA TYR A 40 43.96 2.65 -20.16
C TYR A 40 42.75 2.42 -21.08
N ASP A 41 42.97 2.38 -22.39
CA ASP A 41 41.90 2.29 -23.39
C ASP A 41 41.84 0.91 -24.03
N PHE A 42 40.80 0.16 -23.67
CA PHE A 42 40.45 -1.17 -24.17
C PHE A 42 39.02 -1.17 -24.72
N SER A 43 38.59 -0.04 -25.31
CA SER A 43 37.26 0.11 -25.89
C SER A 43 36.91 -1.06 -26.82
N GLY A 44 35.71 -1.64 -26.67
CA GLY A 44 35.26 -2.79 -27.47
C GLY A 44 35.80 -4.15 -27.00
N LYS A 45 36.56 -4.21 -25.90
CA LYS A 45 37.14 -5.45 -25.36
C LYS A 45 36.44 -5.88 -24.07
N GLU A 46 36.37 -7.19 -23.89
CA GLU A 46 36.14 -7.82 -22.59
C GLU A 46 37.49 -8.16 -21.96
N ILE A 47 37.69 -7.83 -20.70
CA ILE A 47 38.91 -8.18 -19.95
C ILE A 47 38.59 -9.32 -19.01
N LEU A 48 39.27 -10.46 -19.17
CA LEU A 48 39.08 -11.62 -18.29
C LEU A 48 40.04 -11.57 -17.10
N VAL A 49 39.50 -11.60 -15.88
CA VAL A 49 40.25 -11.74 -14.63
C VAL A 49 40.00 -13.13 -14.04
N GLY A 50 40.87 -14.08 -14.41
CA GLY A 50 40.74 -15.50 -14.05
C GLY A 50 41.50 -15.93 -12.79
N GLU A 51 42.32 -15.06 -12.19
CA GLU A 51 43.14 -15.37 -11.00
C GLU A 51 42.97 -14.30 -9.90
N PRO A 52 43.18 -14.65 -8.61
CA PRO A 52 43.12 -13.69 -7.51
C PRO A 52 44.11 -12.54 -7.73
N ILE A 53 43.63 -11.31 -7.64
CA ILE A 53 44.43 -10.13 -7.95
C ILE A 53 43.88 -8.89 -7.24
N LYS A 54 44.77 -8.03 -6.74
CA LYS A 54 44.42 -6.67 -6.30
C LYS A 54 44.88 -5.65 -7.34
N ILE A 55 43.94 -4.87 -7.87
CA ILE A 55 44.17 -3.83 -8.87
C ILE A 55 43.93 -2.47 -8.22
N THR A 56 44.98 -1.66 -8.16
CA THR A 56 44.99 -0.34 -7.51
C THR A 56 45.45 0.71 -8.50
N SER A 57 45.09 1.98 -8.27
CA SER A 57 45.67 3.10 -9.00
C SER A 57 46.34 4.13 -8.09
N ARG A 58 47.48 4.69 -8.53
CA ARG A 58 48.16 5.80 -7.84
C ARG A 58 47.58 7.17 -8.14
N ASN A 59 47.02 7.35 -9.34
CA ASN A 59 46.57 8.61 -9.91
C ASN A 59 45.09 8.60 -10.29
N ARG A 60 44.32 7.63 -9.76
CA ARG A 60 42.90 7.44 -10.10
C ARG A 60 42.69 7.23 -11.60
N SER A 61 43.41 6.26 -12.12
CA SER A 61 43.44 5.85 -13.52
C SER A 61 42.03 5.55 -14.04
N LYS A 62 41.81 5.90 -15.29
CA LYS A 62 40.59 5.57 -16.02
C LYS A 62 40.77 4.29 -16.85
N ILE A 63 39.95 3.27 -16.63
CA ILE A 63 39.88 2.08 -17.50
C ILE A 63 38.64 2.21 -18.39
N ILE A 64 38.84 2.12 -19.71
CA ILE A 64 37.75 2.10 -20.69
C ILE A 64 37.70 0.71 -21.32
N CYS A 65 36.59 0.01 -21.19
CA CYS A 65 36.37 -1.30 -21.80
C CYS A 65 34.88 -1.54 -21.98
N ASP A 66 34.47 -2.61 -22.68
CA ASP A 66 33.07 -3.02 -22.64
C ASP A 66 32.77 -3.55 -21.22
N ARG A 67 33.54 -4.56 -20.79
CA ARG A 67 33.43 -5.07 -19.41
C ARG A 67 34.70 -5.77 -18.93
N ILE A 68 34.84 -5.86 -17.61
CA ILE A 68 35.77 -6.75 -16.94
C ILE A 68 34.97 -7.94 -16.40
N LEU A 69 35.24 -9.13 -16.91
CA LEU A 69 34.64 -10.38 -16.45
C LEU A 69 35.58 -11.01 -15.41
N VAL A 70 35.14 -11.03 -14.16
CA VAL A 70 35.84 -11.66 -13.04
C VAL A 70 35.27 -13.06 -12.84
N THR A 71 36.15 -14.07 -12.91
CA THR A 71 35.82 -15.49 -12.70
C THR A 71 36.70 -16.13 -11.63
N SER A 72 37.30 -15.32 -10.76
CA SER A 72 38.22 -15.75 -9.72
C SER A 72 37.82 -15.18 -8.37
N PRO A 73 38.03 -15.91 -7.27
CA PRO A 73 37.83 -15.36 -5.94
C PRO A 73 38.90 -14.30 -5.60
N SER A 74 38.62 -13.49 -4.58
CA SER A 74 39.59 -12.56 -3.99
C SER A 74 40.19 -11.58 -5.00
N VAL A 75 39.30 -10.95 -5.80
CA VAL A 75 39.66 -9.88 -6.73
C VAL A 75 39.20 -8.53 -6.18
N ASP A 76 40.15 -7.61 -6.05
CA ASP A 76 39.92 -6.30 -5.48
C ASP A 76 40.23 -5.18 -6.48
N PHE A 77 39.34 -4.21 -6.61
CA PHE A 77 39.55 -2.97 -7.37
C PHE A 77 39.53 -1.78 -6.41
N GLU A 78 40.57 -0.94 -6.45
CA GLU A 78 40.67 0.20 -5.55
C GLU A 78 41.16 1.49 -6.23
N GLY A 79 40.35 2.55 -6.13
CA GLY A 79 40.72 3.90 -6.58
C GLY A 79 40.72 4.07 -8.09
N ILE A 80 39.78 3.45 -8.82
CA ILE A 80 39.78 3.41 -10.29
C ILE A 80 38.48 4.01 -10.83
N ASP A 81 38.57 4.77 -11.92
CA ASP A 81 37.42 5.26 -12.65
C ASP A 81 37.16 4.35 -13.86
N PHE A 82 35.98 3.75 -13.95
CA PHE A 82 35.58 2.83 -15.02
C PHE A 82 34.62 3.50 -16.00
N VAL A 83 34.89 3.30 -17.29
CA VAL A 83 33.93 3.46 -18.37
C VAL A 83 33.63 2.07 -18.90
N GLY A 84 32.42 1.57 -18.65
CA GLY A 84 32.03 0.17 -18.88
C GLY A 84 31.61 -0.54 -17.59
N SER A 85 31.59 -1.87 -17.62
CA SER A 85 31.07 -2.69 -16.51
C SER A 85 32.10 -3.60 -15.84
N ILE A 86 31.82 -4.01 -14.60
CA ILE A 86 32.46 -5.16 -13.95
C ILE A 86 31.41 -6.22 -13.67
N VAL A 87 31.72 -7.47 -14.03
CA VAL A 87 30.85 -8.63 -13.83
C VAL A 87 31.59 -9.68 -13.01
N PHE A 88 31.16 -9.89 -11.77
CA PHE A 88 31.59 -11.02 -10.95
C PHE A 88 30.73 -12.24 -11.23
N ARG A 89 31.33 -13.32 -11.70
CA ARG A 89 30.65 -14.59 -11.96
C ARG A 89 31.33 -15.70 -11.19
N ASN A 90 30.63 -16.32 -10.24
CA ASN A 90 31.18 -17.37 -9.38
C ASN A 90 32.50 -16.95 -8.71
N SER A 91 32.54 -15.72 -8.17
CA SER A 91 33.75 -15.03 -7.74
C SER A 91 33.60 -14.48 -6.33
N PRO A 92 33.75 -15.32 -5.29
CA PRO A 92 33.54 -14.88 -3.92
C PRO A 92 34.69 -14.00 -3.40
N ASP A 93 34.46 -13.34 -2.27
CA ASP A 93 35.45 -12.56 -1.52
C ASP A 93 36.08 -11.41 -2.32
N CYS A 94 35.32 -10.80 -3.22
CA CYS A 94 35.80 -9.70 -4.07
C CYS A 94 35.34 -8.33 -3.56
N SER A 95 36.08 -7.27 -3.89
CA SER A 95 35.67 -5.91 -3.51
C SER A 95 35.93 -4.84 -4.56
N ILE A 96 35.10 -3.78 -4.53
CA ILE A 96 35.29 -2.54 -5.28
C ILE A 96 35.26 -1.39 -4.28
N LYS A 97 36.36 -0.63 -4.21
CA LYS A 97 36.54 0.44 -3.21
C LYS A 97 36.99 1.75 -3.84
N ASN A 98 36.35 2.85 -3.47
CA ASN A 98 36.75 4.20 -3.91
C ASN A 98 36.76 4.34 -5.45
N CYS A 99 35.83 3.69 -6.14
CA CYS A 99 35.77 3.65 -7.61
C CYS A 99 34.56 4.45 -8.14
N THR A 100 34.62 4.84 -9.42
CA THR A 100 33.46 5.40 -10.13
C THR A 100 33.15 4.64 -11.38
N PHE A 101 31.88 4.61 -11.78
CA PHE A 101 31.42 3.97 -13.01
C PHE A 101 30.57 4.94 -13.82
N VAL A 102 30.81 4.96 -15.13
CA VAL A 102 29.95 5.60 -16.12
C VAL A 102 29.78 4.70 -17.33
N GLN A 103 28.70 4.89 -18.09
CA GLN A 103 28.44 4.20 -19.36
C GLN A 103 28.57 2.67 -19.24
N GLY A 104 27.82 2.07 -18.31
CA GLY A 104 27.81 0.61 -18.13
C GLY A 104 27.40 -0.11 -19.41
N ASP A 105 28.03 -1.25 -19.68
CA ASP A 105 27.82 -2.05 -20.89
C ASP A 105 26.38 -2.61 -20.96
N PRO A 106 25.61 -2.28 -22.00
CA PRO A 106 24.27 -2.84 -22.23
C PRO A 106 24.26 -4.36 -22.32
N GLY A 107 25.34 -4.98 -22.80
CA GLY A 107 25.48 -6.45 -22.85
C GLY A 107 25.62 -7.11 -21.47
N SER A 108 25.96 -6.33 -20.45
CA SER A 108 26.07 -6.78 -19.06
C SER A 108 24.83 -6.43 -18.23
N GLY A 109 24.05 -5.42 -18.65
CA GLY A 109 22.78 -5.02 -18.02
C GLY A 109 22.93 -4.10 -16.81
N ALA A 110 24.13 -3.96 -16.23
CA ALA A 110 24.44 -2.97 -15.21
C ALA A 110 25.93 -2.57 -15.20
N CYS A 111 26.27 -1.47 -14.52
CA CYS A 111 27.67 -1.06 -14.33
C CYS A 111 28.43 -2.07 -13.44
N ILE A 112 27.78 -2.59 -12.41
CA ILE A 112 28.33 -3.65 -11.54
C ILE A 112 27.32 -4.79 -11.50
N VAL A 113 27.78 -5.99 -11.85
CA VAL A 113 26.98 -7.21 -11.83
C VAL A 113 27.63 -8.24 -10.92
N THR A 114 26.86 -8.86 -10.04
CA THR A 114 27.30 -10.02 -9.24
C THR A 114 26.36 -11.19 -9.48
N THR A 115 26.91 -12.33 -9.90
CA THR A 115 26.16 -13.57 -10.12
C THR A 115 26.86 -14.72 -9.41
N LEU A 116 26.12 -15.48 -8.59
CA LEU A 116 26.66 -16.64 -7.86
C LEU A 116 27.91 -16.31 -7.04
N SER A 117 27.99 -15.12 -6.44
CA SER A 117 29.22 -14.63 -5.82
C SER A 117 28.96 -14.20 -4.37
N ASP A 118 29.70 -14.80 -3.44
CA ASP A 118 29.54 -14.54 -2.02
C ASP A 118 30.54 -13.52 -1.46
N ASN A 119 30.15 -12.81 -0.42
CA ASN A 119 31.00 -11.84 0.29
C ASN A 119 31.54 -10.72 -0.63
N ILE A 120 30.69 -10.18 -1.51
CA ILE A 120 31.05 -9.04 -2.35
C ILE A 120 30.91 -7.74 -1.57
N THR A 121 31.96 -6.92 -1.55
CA THR A 121 31.93 -5.61 -0.86
C THR A 121 32.05 -4.45 -1.85
N LEU A 122 31.09 -3.54 -1.82
CA LEU A 122 31.12 -2.26 -2.54
C LEU A 122 31.22 -1.11 -1.53
N GLU A 123 32.31 -0.37 -1.55
CA GLU A 123 32.59 0.70 -0.59
C GLU A 123 32.99 2.00 -1.29
N ASN A 124 32.33 3.11 -0.96
CA ASN A 124 32.62 4.43 -1.53
C ASN A 124 32.58 4.44 -3.07
N VAL A 125 31.56 3.79 -3.65
CA VAL A 125 31.38 3.68 -5.11
C VAL A 125 30.42 4.77 -5.59
N ARG A 126 30.73 5.41 -6.73
CA ARG A 126 29.80 6.31 -7.42
C ARG A 126 29.45 5.80 -8.81
N ILE A 127 28.18 5.85 -9.18
CA ILE A 127 27.69 5.42 -10.49
C ILE A 127 26.80 6.52 -11.06
N SER A 128 27.11 6.98 -12.27
CA SER A 128 26.32 7.98 -13.00
C SER A 128 26.37 7.74 -14.49
N ASP A 129 25.59 8.51 -15.26
CA ASP A 129 25.67 8.55 -16.73
C ASP A 129 25.63 7.16 -17.39
N SER A 130 24.67 6.32 -16.97
CA SER A 130 24.46 5.00 -17.55
C SER A 130 23.02 4.84 -18.05
N ILE A 131 22.90 4.14 -19.18
CA ILE A 131 21.60 3.72 -19.72
C ILE A 131 21.14 2.36 -19.17
N THR A 132 22.03 1.67 -18.46
CA THR A 132 21.78 0.40 -17.78
C THR A 132 21.50 0.63 -16.29
N SER A 133 21.13 -0.44 -15.58
CA SER A 133 21.03 -0.39 -14.13
C SER A 133 22.38 -0.03 -13.48
N GLY A 134 22.34 0.56 -12.28
CA GLY A 134 23.59 0.89 -11.57
C GLY A 134 24.30 -0.37 -11.10
N ILE A 135 23.59 -1.17 -10.30
CA ILE A 135 24.08 -2.41 -9.71
C ILE A 135 23.02 -3.49 -9.90
N PHE A 136 23.45 -4.69 -10.29
CA PHE A 136 22.59 -5.88 -10.33
C PHE A 136 23.23 -7.02 -9.56
N CYS A 137 22.53 -7.53 -8.54
CA CYS A 137 22.96 -8.66 -7.74
C CYS A 137 22.01 -9.84 -7.93
N GLU A 138 22.54 -11.00 -8.28
CA GLU A 138 21.81 -12.25 -8.44
C GLU A 138 22.50 -13.41 -7.72
N MET A 139 21.74 -14.16 -6.92
CA MET A 139 22.24 -15.34 -6.21
C MET A 139 23.57 -15.08 -5.49
N SER A 140 23.69 -13.92 -4.86
CA SER A 140 24.93 -13.39 -4.31
C SER A 140 24.73 -12.89 -2.88
N THR A 141 25.83 -12.78 -2.12
CA THR A 141 25.83 -12.11 -0.82
C THR A 141 26.70 -10.86 -0.90
N CYS A 142 26.09 -9.69 -0.72
CA CYS A 142 26.79 -8.42 -0.93
C CYS A 142 26.62 -7.45 0.25
N LYS A 143 27.60 -6.55 0.41
CA LYS A 143 27.55 -5.41 1.30
C LYS A 143 27.85 -4.14 0.53
N LEU A 144 26.92 -3.19 0.58
CA LEU A 144 27.03 -1.87 -0.05
C LEU A 144 27.14 -0.83 1.06
N THR A 145 28.24 -0.08 1.08
CA THR A 145 28.45 0.99 2.05
C THR A 145 28.91 2.26 1.34
N ASN A 146 28.23 3.38 1.61
CA ASN A 146 28.55 4.67 1.01
C ASN A 146 28.52 4.67 -0.53
N VAL A 147 27.57 3.92 -1.11
CA VAL A 147 27.36 3.84 -2.55
C VAL A 147 26.40 4.94 -3.00
N HIS A 148 26.77 5.66 -4.06
CA HIS A 148 25.96 6.71 -4.65
C HIS A 148 25.64 6.36 -6.10
N VAL A 149 24.35 6.25 -6.43
CA VAL A 149 23.88 6.06 -7.81
C VAL A 149 23.01 7.24 -8.17
N GLU A 150 23.32 7.90 -9.28
CA GLU A 150 22.63 9.12 -9.70
C GLU A 150 22.32 9.16 -11.19
N GLY A 151 21.09 9.55 -11.52
CA GLY A 151 20.73 10.00 -12.87
C GLY A 151 20.73 8.88 -13.90
N LEU A 152 20.04 7.77 -13.61
CA LEU A 152 19.95 6.64 -14.54
C LEU A 152 18.56 6.54 -15.18
N ASP A 153 18.56 6.09 -16.44
CA ASP A 153 17.34 5.80 -17.21
C ASP A 153 16.70 4.43 -16.85
N ASP A 154 17.28 3.74 -15.86
CA ASP A 154 16.89 2.42 -15.38
C ASP A 154 16.91 2.36 -13.85
N THR A 155 16.70 1.16 -13.29
CA THR A 155 16.73 0.89 -11.85
C THR A 155 18.13 1.10 -11.28
N HIS A 156 18.26 1.78 -10.13
CA HIS A 156 19.60 1.96 -9.57
C HIS A 156 20.20 0.67 -9.01
N LEU A 157 19.40 -0.12 -8.30
CA LEU A 157 19.82 -1.40 -7.70
C LEU A 157 18.76 -2.48 -7.91
N GLY A 158 19.09 -3.47 -8.74
CA GLY A 158 18.30 -4.69 -8.90
C GLY A 158 18.89 -5.85 -8.09
N VAL A 159 18.03 -6.58 -7.37
CA VAL A 159 18.43 -7.66 -6.47
C VAL A 159 17.54 -8.88 -6.71
N CYS A 160 18.12 -10.05 -6.93
CA CYS A 160 17.41 -11.30 -7.15
C CYS A 160 18.03 -12.45 -6.34
N SER A 161 17.27 -13.11 -5.49
CA SER A 161 17.72 -14.29 -4.72
C SER A 161 19.02 -14.03 -3.92
N CYS A 162 19.16 -12.86 -3.31
CA CYS A 162 20.38 -12.45 -2.60
C CYS A 162 20.18 -12.33 -1.08
N ILE A 163 21.31 -12.20 -0.37
CA ILE A 163 21.41 -11.57 0.96
C ILE A 163 22.19 -10.27 0.79
N LEU A 164 21.72 -9.17 1.37
CA LEU A 164 22.26 -7.85 1.10
C LEU A 164 22.18 -6.94 2.33
N HIS A 165 23.30 -6.28 2.63
CA HIS A 165 23.31 -5.16 3.59
C HIS A 165 23.67 -3.87 2.87
N ILE A 166 22.77 -2.89 2.91
CA ILE A 166 22.92 -1.56 2.33
C ILE A 166 22.98 -0.56 3.48
N SER A 167 24.07 0.21 3.57
CA SER A 167 24.25 1.21 4.61
C SER A 167 24.83 2.52 4.08
N ASP A 168 24.26 3.65 4.51
CA ASP A 168 24.78 4.99 4.20
C ASP A 168 24.84 5.29 2.69
N CYS A 169 23.89 4.74 1.92
CA CYS A 169 23.85 4.86 0.46
C CYS A 169 22.89 5.96 0.00
N THR A 170 23.07 6.42 -1.24
CA THR A 170 22.16 7.37 -1.91
C THR A 170 21.80 6.87 -3.31
N PHE A 171 20.50 6.83 -3.60
CA PHE A 171 19.94 6.44 -4.89
C PHE A 171 19.02 7.57 -5.39
N ASN A 172 19.50 8.40 -6.31
CA ASN A 172 18.84 9.65 -6.69
C ASN A 172 18.57 9.75 -8.19
N SER A 173 17.37 10.18 -8.58
CA SER A 173 17.01 10.46 -10.00
C SER A 173 16.98 9.20 -10.89
N SER A 174 16.05 8.27 -10.61
CA SER A 174 15.80 7.09 -11.47
C SER A 174 14.55 7.28 -12.31
N LYS A 175 14.62 7.00 -13.61
CA LYS A 175 13.41 6.85 -14.45
C LYS A 175 12.61 5.57 -14.16
N ARG A 176 13.13 4.68 -13.31
CA ARG A 176 12.48 3.48 -12.81
C ARG A 176 12.51 3.44 -11.28
N ASN A 177 12.85 2.30 -10.69
CA ASN A 177 12.90 2.08 -9.25
C ASN A 177 14.25 2.57 -8.69
N GLY A 178 14.26 3.01 -7.44
CA GLY A 178 15.54 3.16 -6.72
C GLY A 178 16.15 1.78 -6.43
N ILE A 179 15.40 0.96 -5.70
CA ILE A 179 15.81 -0.37 -5.28
C ILE A 179 14.69 -1.36 -5.61
N HIS A 180 14.99 -2.39 -6.40
CA HIS A 180 14.04 -3.45 -6.75
C HIS A 180 14.58 -4.81 -6.26
N ILE A 181 13.82 -5.47 -5.39
CA ILE A 181 14.23 -6.69 -4.70
C ILE A 181 13.22 -7.80 -4.99
N LEU A 182 13.74 -8.90 -5.53
CA LEU A 182 12.98 -10.07 -5.93
C LEU A 182 13.52 -11.33 -5.23
N LYS A 183 12.62 -12.14 -4.65
CA LYS A 183 12.92 -13.47 -4.10
C LYS A 183 14.12 -13.49 -3.13
N SER A 184 14.37 -12.41 -2.42
CA SER A 184 15.59 -12.22 -1.64
C SER A 184 15.31 -12.23 -0.15
N GLN A 185 16.29 -12.67 0.64
CA GLN A 185 16.13 -12.88 2.07
C GLN A 185 17.23 -12.17 2.86
N ASP A 186 16.96 -11.85 4.12
CA ASP A 186 17.83 -11.15 5.05
C ASP A 186 18.39 -9.84 4.51
N ILE A 187 17.55 -9.07 3.80
CA ILE A 187 17.91 -7.76 3.28
C ILE A 187 17.81 -6.71 4.38
N ILE A 188 18.86 -5.92 4.56
CA ILE A 188 18.91 -4.80 5.49
C ILE A 188 19.23 -3.54 4.71
N ILE A 189 18.41 -2.50 4.86
CA ILE A 189 18.60 -1.18 4.28
C ILE A 189 18.60 -0.17 5.43
N GLU A 190 19.77 0.39 5.76
CA GLU A 190 19.94 1.34 6.85
C GLU A 190 20.54 2.67 6.38
N ASN A 191 20.11 3.78 7.00
CA ASN A 191 20.66 5.13 6.77
C ASN A 191 20.74 5.51 5.28
N THR A 192 19.81 5.04 4.47
CA THR A 192 19.87 5.17 3.01
C THR A 192 18.84 6.18 2.53
N THR A 193 19.22 6.99 1.54
CA THR A 193 18.32 7.94 0.88
C THR A 193 17.94 7.42 -0.51
N VAL A 194 16.64 7.37 -0.80
CA VAL A 194 16.12 7.05 -2.14
C VAL A 194 15.17 8.17 -2.57
N SER A 195 15.46 8.83 -3.68
CA SER A 195 14.71 10.02 -4.09
C SER A 195 14.63 10.23 -5.59
N ASN A 196 13.65 11.04 -6.01
CA ASN A 196 13.43 11.42 -7.40
C ASN A 196 13.25 10.19 -8.30
N THR A 197 12.29 9.33 -7.98
CA THR A 197 12.02 8.10 -8.76
C THR A 197 10.63 8.14 -9.40
N VAL A 198 10.52 7.63 -10.63
CA VAL A 198 9.22 7.51 -11.33
C VAL A 198 8.44 6.29 -10.81
N TYR A 199 9.09 5.14 -10.70
CA TYR A 199 8.51 3.93 -10.11
C TYR A 199 8.76 3.90 -8.60
N PRO A 200 8.26 2.90 -7.86
CA PRO A 200 8.46 2.90 -6.42
C PRO A 200 9.93 2.96 -6.02
N ALA A 201 10.23 3.80 -5.04
CA ALA A 201 11.61 4.00 -4.56
C ALA A 201 12.20 2.69 -4.05
N ILE A 202 11.43 1.92 -3.28
CA ILE A 202 11.79 0.56 -2.87
C ILE A 202 10.64 -0.38 -3.23
N PHE A 203 10.91 -1.39 -4.06
CA PHE A 203 9.92 -2.36 -4.50
C PHE A 203 10.34 -3.79 -4.18
N LEU A 204 9.50 -4.48 -3.39
CA LEU A 204 9.76 -5.82 -2.87
C LEU A 204 8.77 -6.83 -3.45
N ILE A 205 9.28 -7.96 -3.90
CA ILE A 205 8.49 -9.10 -4.38
C ILE A 205 9.05 -10.38 -3.78
N ASN A 206 8.23 -11.19 -3.10
CA ASN A 206 8.64 -12.48 -2.53
C ASN A 206 9.87 -12.38 -1.59
N SER A 207 9.97 -11.32 -0.80
CA SER A 207 11.20 -11.01 -0.06
C SER A 207 10.93 -10.63 1.40
N ASN A 208 11.93 -10.73 2.27
CA ASN A 208 11.90 -10.15 3.61
C ASN A 208 12.96 -9.03 3.72
N VAL A 209 12.60 -7.93 4.37
CA VAL A 209 13.45 -6.72 4.39
C VAL A 209 13.29 -5.97 5.71
N ARG A 210 14.40 -5.45 6.23
CA ARG A 210 14.41 -4.44 7.30
C ARG A 210 14.87 -3.09 6.72
N VAL A 211 13.95 -2.14 6.62
CA VAL A 211 14.24 -0.76 6.22
C VAL A 211 14.26 0.12 7.47
N ARG A 212 15.38 0.78 7.75
CA ARG A 212 15.57 1.56 8.99
C ARG A 212 16.32 2.86 8.78
N LYS A 213 15.85 3.96 9.40
CA LYS A 213 16.51 5.28 9.32
C LYS A 213 16.70 5.78 7.88
N CYS A 214 15.81 5.38 6.98
CA CYS A 214 15.88 5.76 5.57
C CYS A 214 15.07 7.02 5.30
N LYS A 215 15.43 7.71 4.22
CA LYS A 215 14.66 8.84 3.68
C LYS A 215 14.16 8.48 2.29
N VAL A 216 12.85 8.58 2.08
CA VAL A 216 12.20 8.31 0.78
C VAL A 216 11.38 9.53 0.40
N PHE A 217 11.72 10.19 -0.71
CA PHE A 217 11.00 11.40 -1.11
C PHE A 217 11.02 11.72 -2.60
N SER A 218 10.06 12.54 -3.04
CA SER A 218 9.87 12.94 -4.44
C SER A 218 9.74 11.73 -5.35
N VAL A 219 8.69 10.93 -5.13
CA VAL A 219 8.40 9.71 -5.88
C VAL A 219 7.06 9.84 -6.58
N GLU A 220 7.00 9.61 -7.90
CA GLU A 220 5.75 9.77 -8.65
C GLU A 220 4.70 8.68 -8.33
N GLN A 221 5.15 7.44 -8.11
CA GLN A 221 4.31 6.31 -7.69
C GLN A 221 4.30 6.14 -6.16
N ASN A 222 4.35 4.89 -5.66
CA ASN A 222 4.40 4.59 -4.24
C ASN A 222 5.81 4.78 -3.67
N GLY A 223 5.97 5.10 -2.39
CA GLY A 223 7.30 5.16 -1.77
C GLY A 223 7.92 3.76 -1.63
N ILE A 224 7.33 2.94 -0.78
CA ILE A 224 7.75 1.56 -0.52
C ILE A 224 6.59 0.61 -0.86
N THR A 225 6.83 -0.40 -1.70
CA THR A 225 5.81 -1.38 -2.10
C THR A 225 6.23 -2.80 -1.76
N LEU A 226 5.34 -3.56 -1.11
CA LEU A 226 5.49 -4.96 -0.74
C LEU A 226 4.46 -5.79 -1.48
N ASN A 227 4.92 -6.76 -2.27
CA ASN A 227 4.09 -7.76 -2.91
C ASN A 227 4.50 -9.16 -2.47
N ASN A 228 3.56 -9.92 -1.91
CA ASN A 228 3.78 -11.29 -1.42
C ASN A 228 5.07 -11.41 -0.58
N SER A 229 5.26 -10.47 0.33
CA SER A 229 6.50 -10.29 1.10
C SER A 229 6.17 -10.34 2.60
N GLU A 230 6.88 -11.19 3.33
CA GLU A 230 6.59 -11.49 4.74
C GLU A 230 7.74 -11.01 5.63
N ASN A 231 7.48 -10.81 6.92
CA ASN A 231 8.48 -10.41 7.92
C ASN A 231 9.18 -9.09 7.56
N VAL A 232 8.47 -8.15 6.94
CA VAL A 232 9.03 -6.84 6.57
C VAL A 232 8.92 -5.88 7.76
N THR A 233 9.98 -5.14 8.05
CA THR A 233 9.95 -4.07 9.05
C THR A 233 10.38 -2.75 8.42
N ILE A 234 9.57 -1.71 8.59
CA ILE A 234 9.87 -0.34 8.16
C ILE A 234 9.86 0.54 9.40
N SER A 235 11.03 1.04 9.79
CA SER A 235 11.20 1.72 11.07
C SER A 235 12.05 2.97 11.02
N ASP A 236 11.70 3.97 11.85
CA ASP A 236 12.52 5.17 12.04
C ASP A 236 12.80 5.94 10.72
N CYS A 237 11.94 5.82 9.71
CA CYS A 237 12.11 6.42 8.39
C CYS A 237 11.34 7.74 8.25
N VAL A 238 11.78 8.58 7.30
CA VAL A 238 11.04 9.75 6.84
C VAL A 238 10.57 9.50 5.41
N ILE A 239 9.27 9.55 5.18
CA ILE A 239 8.65 9.31 3.86
C ILE A 239 7.75 10.50 3.51
N THR A 240 8.10 11.25 2.48
CA THR A 240 7.40 12.50 2.14
C THR A 240 7.33 12.74 0.63
N ASP A 241 6.39 13.56 0.18
CA ASP A 241 6.29 13.97 -1.24
C ASP A 241 6.17 12.74 -2.17
N ILE A 242 5.11 11.97 -1.94
CA ILE A 242 4.81 10.73 -2.68
C ILE A 242 3.52 10.91 -3.46
N GLY A 243 3.56 10.63 -4.76
CA GLY A 243 2.45 10.83 -5.69
C GLY A 243 1.29 9.84 -5.53
N ALA A 244 1.58 8.60 -5.11
CA ALA A 244 0.59 7.60 -4.73
C ALA A 244 0.65 7.31 -3.21
N SER A 245 0.80 6.05 -2.78
CA SER A 245 0.84 5.69 -1.35
C SER A 245 2.27 5.66 -0.79
N ALA A 246 2.48 6.12 0.43
CA ALA A 246 3.82 6.13 1.02
C ALA A 246 4.36 4.72 1.24
N ILE A 247 3.54 3.85 1.86
CA ILE A 247 3.80 2.42 2.02
C ILE A 247 2.58 1.64 1.51
N SER A 248 2.81 0.71 0.58
CA SER A 248 1.78 -0.18 0.02
C SER A 248 2.10 -1.63 0.35
N VAL A 249 1.20 -2.31 1.05
CA VAL A 249 1.32 -3.70 1.51
C VAL A 249 0.25 -4.56 0.85
N CYS A 250 0.64 -5.41 -0.10
CA CYS A 250 -0.29 -6.11 -0.98
C CYS A 250 0.04 -7.59 -1.16
N PHE A 251 -0.94 -8.33 -1.67
CA PHE A 251 -0.86 -9.74 -2.07
C PHE A 251 -0.35 -10.67 -0.96
N GLY A 252 -1.04 -10.72 0.18
CA GLY A 252 -0.70 -11.60 1.29
C GLY A 252 0.59 -11.22 2.02
N SER A 253 0.99 -9.95 1.98
CA SER A 253 2.20 -9.48 2.66
C SER A 253 1.99 -9.30 4.16
N ASP A 254 3.06 -9.37 4.95
CA ASP A 254 3.09 -9.06 6.39
C ASP A 254 4.15 -7.99 6.70
N ALA A 255 3.75 -6.95 7.45
CA ALA A 255 4.65 -5.86 7.79
C ALA A 255 4.42 -5.23 9.17
N ILE A 256 5.54 -4.86 9.82
CA ILE A 256 5.57 -3.96 10.98
C ILE A 256 6.06 -2.58 10.52
N ILE A 257 5.22 -1.56 10.69
CA ILE A 257 5.48 -0.17 10.31
C ILE A 257 5.50 0.67 11.58
N GLU A 258 6.68 1.11 12.02
CA GLU A 258 6.84 1.75 13.32
C GLU A 258 7.76 2.97 13.38
N ARG A 259 7.43 3.96 14.21
CA ARG A 259 8.29 5.13 14.46
C ARG A 259 8.68 5.92 13.20
N ASN A 260 7.82 5.95 12.18
CA ASN A 260 8.06 6.70 10.95
C ASN A 260 7.39 8.08 11.00
N ASP A 261 7.99 9.08 10.34
CA ASP A 261 7.35 10.35 9.99
C ASP A 261 6.92 10.29 8.51
N ILE A 262 5.62 10.16 8.27
CA ILE A 262 5.03 10.03 6.95
C ILE A 262 4.11 11.21 6.69
N HIS A 263 4.47 12.05 5.72
CA HIS A 263 3.71 13.28 5.49
C HIS A 263 3.67 13.76 4.04
N SER A 264 2.73 14.65 3.75
CA SER A 264 2.59 15.29 2.43
C SER A 264 2.42 14.24 1.32
N ILE A 265 1.51 13.29 1.54
CA ILE A 265 1.25 12.17 0.62
C ILE A 265 -0.02 12.44 -0.20
N ASN A 266 0.09 12.32 -1.53
CA ASN A 266 -1.04 12.56 -2.44
C ASN A 266 -2.01 11.36 -2.51
N GLY A 267 -1.60 10.16 -2.08
CA GLY A 267 -2.44 8.99 -1.80
C GLY A 267 -2.63 8.73 -0.30
N ASN A 268 -2.60 7.44 0.08
CA ASN A 268 -2.64 7.01 1.48
C ASN A 268 -1.24 7.03 2.09
N ALA A 269 -1.09 7.32 3.38
CA ALA A 269 0.22 7.11 4.02
C ALA A 269 0.55 5.60 4.09
N ILE A 270 -0.39 4.78 4.56
CA ILE A 270 -0.26 3.32 4.62
C ILE A 270 -1.48 2.69 3.96
N TYR A 271 -1.24 1.92 2.90
CA TYR A 271 -2.27 1.18 2.15
C TYR A 271 -2.03 -0.32 2.31
N VAL A 272 -3.08 -1.06 2.67
CA VAL A 272 -3.04 -2.52 2.92
C VAL A 272 -4.18 -3.20 2.19
N SER A 273 -3.86 -4.19 1.35
CA SER A 273 -4.82 -4.85 0.45
C SER A 273 -4.48 -6.34 0.24
N ASP A 274 -5.44 -7.06 -0.33
CA ASP A 274 -5.31 -8.43 -0.83
C ASP A 274 -4.86 -9.43 0.25
N ALA A 275 -5.66 -9.55 1.31
CA ALA A 275 -5.44 -10.47 2.44
C ALA A 275 -4.08 -10.32 3.16
N SER A 276 -3.50 -9.11 3.12
CA SER A 276 -2.28 -8.74 3.83
C SER A 276 -2.53 -8.44 5.31
N GLN A 277 -1.46 -8.45 6.11
CA GLN A 277 -1.50 -8.19 7.55
C GLN A 277 -0.50 -7.11 7.96
N VAL A 278 -0.90 -6.21 8.85
CA VAL A 278 0.02 -5.16 9.34
C VAL A 278 -0.11 -4.87 10.83
N ILE A 279 1.02 -4.43 11.39
CA ILE A 279 1.14 -3.75 12.67
C ILE A 279 1.64 -2.33 12.39
N VAL A 280 0.82 -1.32 12.65
CA VAL A 280 1.13 0.10 12.44
C VAL A 280 1.17 0.79 13.80
N ARG A 281 2.37 1.18 14.26
CA ARG A 281 2.52 1.73 15.61
C ARG A 281 3.48 2.89 15.77
N ASN A 282 3.16 3.81 16.69
CA ASN A 282 4.08 4.88 17.06
C ASN A 282 4.54 5.73 15.86
N ASN A 283 3.73 5.86 14.80
CA ASN A 283 4.05 6.68 13.63
C ASN A 283 3.41 8.08 13.74
N ILE A 284 4.01 9.04 13.07
CA ILE A 284 3.43 10.36 12.80
C ILE A 284 2.95 10.35 11.35
N LEU A 285 1.64 10.46 11.13
CA LEU A 285 1.00 10.42 9.81
C LEU A 285 0.23 11.72 9.59
N LYS A 286 0.73 12.62 8.75
CA LYS A 286 0.14 13.97 8.61
C LYS A 286 0.05 14.48 7.17
N GLU A 287 -0.88 15.40 6.93
CA GLU A 287 -0.97 16.14 5.65
C GLU A 287 -1.19 15.25 4.41
N ASN A 288 -2.11 14.28 4.52
CA ASN A 288 -2.39 13.33 3.43
C ASN A 288 -3.73 13.62 2.73
N LYS A 289 -3.77 13.38 1.42
CA LYS A 289 -4.98 13.59 0.61
C LYS A 289 -6.00 12.45 0.75
N TYR A 290 -5.56 11.22 0.98
CA TYR A 290 -6.43 10.08 1.28
C TYR A 290 -6.17 9.60 2.72
N PRO A 291 -6.88 8.57 3.22
CA PRO A 291 -6.70 8.13 4.60
C PRO A 291 -5.25 7.87 5.00
N ALA A 292 -4.93 8.17 6.25
CA ALA A 292 -3.58 7.92 6.76
C ALA A 292 -3.30 6.42 6.80
N VAL A 293 -4.27 5.62 7.24
CA VAL A 293 -4.18 4.16 7.23
C VAL A 293 -5.43 3.59 6.56
N ALA A 294 -5.24 2.84 5.48
CA ALA A 294 -6.30 2.17 4.73
C ALA A 294 -6.09 0.64 4.75
N ILE A 295 -7.00 -0.09 5.39
CA ILE A 295 -6.97 -1.56 5.50
C ILE A 295 -8.16 -2.15 4.74
N LEU A 296 -7.89 -2.87 3.65
CA LEU A 296 -8.92 -3.22 2.66
C LEU A 296 -8.93 -4.73 2.35
N ASN A 297 -9.99 -5.24 1.72
CA ASN A 297 -9.98 -6.52 0.99
C ASN A 297 -9.40 -7.73 1.76
N ASP A 298 -10.15 -8.23 2.75
CA ASP A 298 -9.81 -9.40 3.60
C ASP A 298 -8.52 -9.22 4.43
N CYS A 299 -7.98 -8.00 4.52
CA CYS A 299 -6.80 -7.72 5.33
C CYS A 299 -7.10 -7.68 6.82
N LYS A 300 -6.02 -7.83 7.60
CA LYS A 300 -6.01 -7.60 9.04
C LYS A 300 -5.07 -6.47 9.40
N GLY A 301 -5.42 -5.63 10.37
CA GLY A 301 -4.53 -4.56 10.80
C GLY A 301 -4.67 -4.20 12.27
N LYS A 302 -3.52 -4.01 12.92
CA LYS A 302 -3.41 -3.46 14.28
C LYS A 302 -2.79 -2.08 14.21
N VAL A 303 -3.54 -1.04 14.56
CA VAL A 303 -3.15 0.36 14.45
C VAL A 303 -3.13 0.97 15.84
N TYR A 304 -1.95 1.23 16.41
CA TYR A 304 -1.88 1.72 17.79
C TYR A 304 -0.85 2.79 18.06
N GLU A 305 -1.17 3.69 18.99
CA GLU A 305 -0.24 4.73 19.47
C GLU A 305 0.28 5.64 18.34
N ASN A 306 -0.49 5.83 17.27
CA ASN A 306 -0.10 6.71 16.17
C ASN A 306 -0.65 8.14 16.38
N GLU A 307 0.10 9.13 15.90
CA GLU A 307 -0.35 10.51 15.77
C GLU A 307 -0.79 10.75 14.32
N ILE A 308 -2.09 10.98 14.11
CA ILE A 308 -2.70 11.15 12.80
C ILE A 308 -3.31 12.56 12.74
N SER A 309 -2.87 13.39 11.79
CA SER A 309 -3.41 14.74 11.68
C SER A 309 -3.51 15.31 10.27
N ASN A 310 -4.39 16.30 10.07
CA ASN A 310 -4.49 17.05 8.81
C ASN A 310 -4.76 16.13 7.60
N ILE A 311 -5.78 15.29 7.70
CA ILE A 311 -6.14 14.31 6.66
C ILE A 311 -7.37 14.76 5.90
N ARG A 312 -7.30 14.77 4.56
CA ARG A 312 -8.39 15.25 3.68
C ARG A 312 -9.56 14.26 3.53
N ARG A 313 -9.38 13.01 3.93
CA ARG A 313 -10.44 11.99 4.01
C ARG A 313 -10.63 11.55 5.46
N SER A 314 -10.79 10.25 5.70
CA SER A 314 -10.87 9.69 7.07
C SER A 314 -9.46 9.46 7.65
N GLY A 315 -9.30 9.49 8.97
CA GLY A 315 -8.00 9.22 9.61
C GLY A 315 -7.55 7.77 9.38
N ILE A 316 -8.35 6.83 9.87
CA ILE A 316 -8.20 5.39 9.63
C ILE A 316 -9.43 4.89 8.86
N CYS A 317 -9.24 4.10 7.81
CA CYS A 317 -10.35 3.44 7.13
C CYS A 317 -10.17 1.92 7.02
N ALA A 318 -11.25 1.19 7.28
CA ALA A 318 -11.40 -0.23 7.00
C ALA A 318 -12.47 -0.43 5.92
N ARG A 319 -12.17 -1.16 4.84
CA ARG A 319 -13.11 -1.43 3.73
C ARG A 319 -13.03 -2.87 3.28
N GLY A 320 -14.03 -3.69 3.59
CA GLY A 320 -13.95 -5.11 3.24
C GLY A 320 -12.90 -5.86 4.04
N ALA A 321 -12.43 -5.31 5.18
CA ALA A 321 -11.38 -5.93 5.99
C ALA A 321 -11.93 -7.12 6.79
N ALA A 322 -11.06 -8.08 7.08
CA ALA A 322 -11.41 -9.20 7.93
C ALA A 322 -11.46 -8.77 9.41
N GLU A 323 -10.48 -7.99 9.85
CA GLU A 323 -10.32 -7.63 11.26
C GLU A 323 -9.46 -6.38 11.42
N VAL A 324 -9.93 -5.38 12.17
CA VAL A 324 -9.15 -4.18 12.48
C VAL A 324 -9.20 -3.88 13.97
N GLU A 325 -8.03 -3.71 14.58
CA GLU A 325 -7.88 -3.19 15.94
C GLU A 325 -7.24 -1.80 15.85
N ALA A 326 -7.94 -0.75 16.30
CA ALA A 326 -7.38 0.59 16.42
C ALA A 326 -7.37 1.01 17.89
N ARG A 327 -6.19 1.18 18.50
CA ARG A 327 -6.07 1.43 19.94
C ARG A 327 -5.13 2.58 20.30
N ASN A 328 -5.52 3.45 21.23
CA ASN A 328 -4.64 4.52 21.74
C ASN A 328 -4.08 5.46 20.65
N ASN A 329 -4.77 5.65 19.53
CA ASN A 329 -4.34 6.61 18.51
C ASN A 329 -4.80 8.02 18.88
N SER A 330 -4.01 9.03 18.51
CA SER A 330 -4.39 10.45 18.56
C SER A 330 -4.70 10.92 17.15
N ILE A 331 -5.97 11.16 16.85
CA ILE A 331 -6.49 11.46 15.51
C ILE A 331 -7.09 12.87 15.54
N SER A 332 -6.59 13.80 14.74
CA SER A 332 -7.04 15.21 14.80
C SER A 332 -7.10 15.90 13.45
N ILE A 333 -7.99 16.88 13.28
CA ILE A 333 -8.09 17.72 12.06
C ILE A 333 -8.32 16.83 10.82
N ILE A 334 -9.51 16.24 10.78
CA ILE A 334 -9.90 15.26 9.76
C ILE A 334 -11.08 15.81 8.96
N ASP A 335 -10.95 15.85 7.64
CA ASP A 335 -11.97 16.43 6.75
C ASP A 335 -13.23 15.54 6.63
N GLU A 336 -13.17 14.27 7.03
CA GLU A 336 -14.33 13.38 7.13
C GLU A 336 -14.52 12.84 8.55
N CYS A 337 -14.34 11.52 8.74
CA CYS A 337 -14.50 10.82 10.00
C CYS A 337 -13.14 10.41 10.57
N GLY A 338 -12.98 10.49 11.89
CA GLY A 338 -11.75 10.04 12.55
C GLY A 338 -11.41 8.58 12.20
N ILE A 339 -12.39 7.69 12.35
CA ILE A 339 -12.30 6.28 11.93
C ILE A 339 -13.55 5.91 11.13
N SER A 340 -13.36 5.25 9.98
CA SER A 340 -14.43 4.84 9.10
C SER A 340 -14.36 3.35 8.76
N VAL A 341 -15.44 2.62 9.03
CA VAL A 341 -15.50 1.16 8.86
C VAL A 341 -16.63 0.80 7.89
N SER A 342 -16.32 0.09 6.81
CA SER A 342 -17.31 -0.40 5.86
C SER A 342 -17.05 -1.81 5.36
N ASP A 343 -18.11 -2.56 5.09
CA ASP A 343 -18.04 -3.93 4.59
C ASP A 343 -17.11 -4.84 5.42
N THR A 344 -16.83 -4.46 6.68
CA THR A 344 -15.75 -5.03 7.50
C THR A 344 -16.34 -5.97 8.53
N ILE A 345 -15.80 -7.18 8.59
CA ILE A 345 -16.36 -8.26 9.42
C ILE A 345 -16.31 -7.90 10.90
N LEU A 346 -15.18 -7.33 11.35
CA LEU A 346 -14.98 -6.97 12.76
C LEU A 346 -14.01 -5.80 12.91
N ALA A 347 -14.40 -4.79 13.69
CA ALA A 347 -13.54 -3.68 14.09
C ALA A 347 -13.63 -3.40 15.60
N HIS A 348 -12.47 -3.35 16.26
CA HIS A 348 -12.32 -2.96 17.67
C HIS A 348 -11.58 -1.62 17.74
N LEU A 349 -12.23 -0.60 18.30
CA LEU A 349 -11.77 0.78 18.32
C LEU A 349 -11.72 1.24 19.78
N ASP A 350 -10.57 1.12 20.42
CA ASP A 350 -10.44 1.28 21.87
C ASP A 350 -9.50 2.41 22.27
N GLU A 351 -9.88 3.22 23.27
CA GLU A 351 -8.99 4.23 23.88
C GLU A 351 -8.41 5.27 22.90
N ASN A 352 -9.04 5.48 21.74
CA ASN A 352 -8.58 6.49 20.78
C ASN A 352 -9.02 7.88 21.20
N LYS A 353 -8.20 8.88 20.89
CA LYS A 353 -8.52 10.28 21.08
C LYS A 353 -8.78 10.91 19.72
N ILE A 354 -10.00 11.39 19.47
CA ILE A 354 -10.46 11.83 18.16
C ILE A 354 -10.94 13.28 18.28
N PHE A 355 -10.35 14.18 17.50
CA PHE A 355 -10.54 15.62 17.61
C PHE A 355 -10.81 16.28 16.27
N LYS A 356 -11.64 17.31 16.23
CA LYS A 356 -11.77 18.23 15.08
C LYS A 356 -12.02 17.49 13.77
N CYS A 357 -13.05 16.66 13.76
CA CYS A 357 -13.54 15.98 12.55
C CYS A 357 -14.65 16.81 11.91
N LYS A 358 -14.72 16.91 10.59
CA LYS A 358 -15.79 17.69 9.93
C LYS A 358 -17.12 16.95 9.86
N ILE A 359 -17.11 15.62 9.78
CA ILE A 359 -18.34 14.81 9.66
C ILE A 359 -18.66 14.10 10.98
N GLY A 360 -17.76 13.24 11.45
CA GLY A 360 -18.03 12.41 12.62
C GLY A 360 -16.79 11.85 13.29
N GLY A 361 -16.97 11.31 14.50
CA GLY A 361 -15.90 10.61 15.21
C GLY A 361 -15.61 9.23 14.59
N ILE A 362 -16.55 8.31 14.76
CA ILE A 362 -16.49 6.93 14.27
C ILE A 362 -17.72 6.63 13.42
N GLU A 363 -17.55 6.07 12.22
CA GLU A 363 -18.65 5.56 11.41
C GLU A 363 -18.51 4.07 11.09
N ALA A 364 -19.65 3.37 11.05
CA ALA A 364 -19.78 1.99 10.60
C ALA A 364 -20.93 1.87 9.58
N TYR A 365 -20.67 1.24 8.44
CA TYR A 365 -21.70 1.02 7.42
C TYR A 365 -21.51 -0.24 6.57
N ASN A 366 -22.51 -0.57 5.73
CA ASN A 366 -22.54 -1.77 4.87
C ASN A 366 -22.30 -3.06 5.69
N ASP A 367 -23.22 -3.38 6.60
CA ASP A 367 -23.21 -4.62 7.42
C ASP A 367 -21.95 -4.81 8.29
N SER A 368 -21.19 -3.74 8.54
CA SER A 368 -20.00 -3.81 9.39
C SER A 368 -20.35 -4.02 10.87
N LYS A 369 -19.48 -4.74 11.59
CA LYS A 369 -19.56 -4.85 13.06
C LYS A 369 -18.44 -4.07 13.72
N CYS A 370 -18.80 -3.06 14.50
CA CYS A 370 -17.86 -2.15 15.13
C CYS A 370 -18.11 -2.07 16.64
N TYR A 371 -17.03 -2.19 17.43
CA TYR A 371 -17.03 -2.05 18.88
C TYR A 371 -16.11 -0.90 19.25
N ALA A 372 -16.65 0.15 19.85
CA ALA A 372 -15.96 1.39 20.16
C ALA A 372 -15.97 1.67 21.66
N ASN A 373 -14.87 1.36 22.37
CA ASN A 373 -14.84 1.46 23.83
C ASN A 373 -13.83 2.49 24.33
N ASN A 374 -14.19 3.21 25.40
CA ASN A 374 -13.27 4.10 26.11
C ASN A 374 -12.61 5.19 25.24
N ASN A 375 -13.19 5.54 24.10
CA ASN A 375 -12.66 6.58 23.23
C ASN A 375 -13.00 7.97 23.78
N HIS A 376 -12.15 8.93 23.48
CA HIS A 376 -12.35 10.33 23.82
C HIS A 376 -12.55 11.16 22.56
N PHE A 377 -13.68 11.85 22.48
CA PHE A 377 -14.05 12.73 21.37
C PHE A 377 -14.09 14.18 21.85
N GLU A 378 -13.55 15.08 21.04
CA GLU A 378 -13.67 16.53 21.24
C GLU A 378 -13.83 17.26 19.91
N ASP A 379 -14.97 17.95 19.74
CA ASP A 379 -15.32 18.70 18.51
C ASP A 379 -15.30 17.80 17.25
N VAL A 380 -16.16 16.78 17.22
CA VAL A 380 -16.11 15.71 16.19
C VAL A 380 -17.14 15.85 15.08
N GLY A 381 -17.52 17.08 14.73
CA GLY A 381 -18.44 17.35 13.63
C GLY A 381 -19.89 17.13 14.04
N ASP A 382 -20.71 16.59 13.14
CA ASP A 382 -22.15 16.43 13.38
C ASP A 382 -22.46 15.34 14.43
N TYR A 383 -21.73 14.21 14.40
CA TYR A 383 -22.00 13.05 15.26
C TYR A 383 -20.74 12.41 15.84
N ALA A 384 -20.81 11.95 17.09
CA ALA A 384 -19.74 11.12 17.63
C ALA A 384 -19.70 9.74 16.94
N PHE A 385 -20.87 9.15 16.70
CA PHE A 385 -21.02 7.85 16.06
C PHE A 385 -22.04 7.88 14.91
N LEU A 386 -21.73 7.18 13.83
CA LEU A 386 -22.67 6.91 12.74
C LEU A 386 -22.78 5.41 12.52
N SER A 387 -24.00 4.86 12.52
CA SER A 387 -24.27 3.47 12.15
C SER A 387 -25.37 3.45 11.10
N TYR A 388 -25.07 2.92 9.91
CA TYR A 388 -26.03 2.92 8.81
C TYR A 388 -25.81 1.81 7.78
N ALA A 389 -26.76 1.64 6.85
CA ALA A 389 -26.70 0.61 5.81
C ALA A 389 -26.42 -0.79 6.40
N GLY A 390 -27.23 -1.20 7.38
CA GLY A 390 -27.18 -2.52 8.02
C GLY A 390 -26.06 -2.73 9.06
N ALA A 391 -25.18 -1.75 9.28
CA ALA A 391 -24.12 -1.90 10.27
C ALA A 391 -24.64 -2.04 11.72
N TYR A 392 -23.80 -2.65 12.55
CA TYR A 392 -23.94 -2.73 14.00
C TYR A 392 -22.78 -1.99 14.66
N LEU A 393 -23.10 -1.04 15.54
CA LEU A 393 -22.10 -0.29 16.31
C LEU A 393 -22.41 -0.39 17.81
N GLU A 394 -21.49 -0.97 18.57
CA GLU A 394 -21.53 -0.94 20.03
C GLU A 394 -20.55 0.11 20.55
N ALA A 395 -21.03 1.09 21.31
CA ALA A 395 -20.20 2.15 21.88
C ALA A 395 -20.35 2.19 23.41
N LYS A 396 -19.25 1.88 24.12
CA LYS A 396 -19.27 1.77 25.58
C LYS A 396 -18.24 2.67 26.27
N SER A 397 -18.66 3.34 27.34
CA SER A 397 -17.78 4.10 28.24
C SER A 397 -16.93 5.17 27.55
N ASN A 398 -17.44 5.73 26.46
CA ASN A 398 -16.75 6.79 25.73
C ASN A 398 -16.99 8.16 26.38
N LYS A 399 -16.04 9.07 26.21
CA LYS A 399 -16.17 10.48 26.63
C LYS A 399 -16.34 11.37 25.41
N ILE A 400 -17.54 11.86 25.18
CA ILE A 400 -17.90 12.77 24.10
C ILE A 400 -18.00 14.19 24.64
N ASN A 401 -17.18 15.09 24.09
CA ASN A 401 -17.30 16.52 24.27
C ASN A 401 -17.59 17.15 22.90
N MET A 402 -18.77 17.72 22.72
CA MET A 402 -19.17 18.41 21.50
C MET A 402 -19.35 17.52 20.25
N ALA A 403 -20.60 17.22 19.94
CA ALA A 403 -21.08 16.81 18.62
C ALA A 403 -22.22 17.76 18.21
N ALA A 404 -22.14 18.33 17.01
CA ALA A 404 -22.96 19.48 16.62
C ALA A 404 -24.46 19.15 16.48
N LYS A 405 -24.82 17.88 16.20
CA LYS A 405 -26.22 17.45 16.05
C LYS A 405 -26.65 16.46 17.12
N ALA A 406 -25.99 15.30 17.17
CA ALA A 406 -26.34 14.25 18.12
C ALA A 406 -25.14 13.37 18.49
N MET A 407 -25.20 12.63 19.59
CA MET A 407 -24.18 11.61 19.87
C MET A 407 -24.16 10.54 18.77
N VAL A 408 -25.33 10.08 18.30
CA VAL A 408 -25.44 8.98 17.34
C VAL A 408 -26.36 9.32 16.17
N GLN A 409 -25.96 8.97 14.95
CA GLN A 409 -26.89 8.84 13.83
C GLN A 409 -27.15 7.36 13.51
N LEU A 410 -28.43 6.97 13.47
CA LEU A 410 -28.88 5.66 13.02
C LEU A 410 -29.75 5.81 11.76
N LYS A 411 -29.35 5.23 10.64
CA LYS A 411 -30.11 5.30 9.37
C LYS A 411 -30.05 4.00 8.59
N TRP A 412 -31.03 3.75 7.73
CA TRP A 412 -30.93 2.69 6.71
C TRP A 412 -30.54 1.33 7.32
N LYS A 413 -31.33 0.86 8.28
CA LYS A 413 -31.07 -0.36 9.07
C LYS A 413 -29.84 -0.34 10.00
N GLY A 414 -29.17 0.79 10.14
CA GLY A 414 -28.13 0.98 11.13
C GLY A 414 -28.64 0.66 12.53
N SER A 415 -27.88 -0.13 13.27
CA SER A 415 -28.23 -0.68 14.57
C SER A 415 -27.08 -0.46 15.55
N GLY A 416 -27.33 -0.64 16.84
CA GLY A 416 -26.26 -0.50 17.81
C GLY A 416 -26.67 -0.51 19.26
N GLN A 417 -25.66 -0.52 20.13
CA GLN A 417 -25.87 -0.44 21.56
C GLN A 417 -24.91 0.58 22.16
N PHE A 418 -25.42 1.49 23.00
CA PHE A 418 -24.70 2.66 23.45
C PHE A 418 -24.78 2.75 24.97
N TYR A 419 -23.67 2.43 25.65
CA TYR A 419 -23.63 2.20 27.10
C TYR A 419 -22.69 3.16 27.82
N ASP A 420 -23.18 3.72 28.93
CA ASP A 420 -22.36 4.39 29.93
C ASP A 420 -21.44 5.48 29.34
N ASN A 421 -21.88 6.15 28.27
CA ASN A 421 -21.09 7.20 27.64
C ASN A 421 -21.27 8.52 28.39
N SER A 422 -20.15 9.20 28.67
CA SER A 422 -20.15 10.54 29.24
C SER A 422 -20.25 11.55 28.10
N ILE A 423 -21.35 12.28 28.06
CA ILE A 423 -21.72 13.21 26.99
C ILE A 423 -21.81 14.61 27.57
N ASN A 424 -21.07 15.54 26.98
CA ASN A 424 -21.12 16.97 27.25
C ASN A 424 -21.25 17.74 25.93
N ASP A 425 -22.00 18.84 25.94
CA ASP A 425 -22.18 19.74 24.79
C ASP A 425 -22.69 19.06 23.50
N CYS A 426 -23.63 18.11 23.65
CA CYS A 426 -24.34 17.47 22.53
C CYS A 426 -25.85 17.77 22.60
N PRO A 427 -26.49 18.33 21.55
CA PRO A 427 -27.90 18.71 21.60
C PRO A 427 -28.87 17.53 21.76
N SER A 428 -28.55 16.38 21.17
CA SER A 428 -29.41 15.20 21.15
C SER A 428 -28.63 13.91 21.39
N MET A 429 -29.29 12.88 21.93
CA MET A 429 -28.70 11.55 22.09
C MET A 429 -28.55 10.83 20.75
N TYR A 430 -29.60 10.82 19.94
CA TYR A 430 -29.56 10.22 18.62
C TYR A 430 -30.54 10.88 17.66
N GLU A 431 -30.30 10.68 16.36
CA GLU A 431 -31.20 11.05 15.28
C GLU A 431 -31.23 9.97 14.19
N GLY A 432 -32.25 10.04 13.34
CA GLY A 432 -32.34 9.26 12.10
C GLY A 432 -33.43 8.20 12.10
N GLU A 433 -33.82 7.81 10.89
CA GLU A 433 -34.85 6.82 10.61
C GLU A 433 -34.19 5.47 10.36
N THR A 434 -34.30 4.57 11.34
CA THR A 434 -33.75 3.22 11.23
C THR A 434 -34.78 2.16 11.61
N THR A 435 -34.81 1.09 10.83
CA THR A 435 -35.50 -0.15 11.20
C THR A 435 -34.61 -1.08 12.01
N GLY A 436 -33.33 -0.72 12.21
CA GLY A 436 -32.37 -1.49 13.00
C GLY A 436 -32.66 -1.38 14.50
N GLU A 437 -32.35 -2.43 15.24
CA GLU A 437 -32.51 -2.42 16.70
C GLU A 437 -31.46 -1.53 17.38
N PHE A 438 -31.87 -0.82 18.42
CA PHE A 438 -30.97 -0.05 19.25
C PHE A 438 -31.31 -0.11 20.74
N LEU A 439 -30.28 0.08 21.55
CA LEU A 439 -30.39 0.30 22.99
C LEU A 439 -29.44 1.42 23.43
N PHE A 440 -29.98 2.41 24.11
CA PHE A 440 -29.21 3.46 24.81
C PHE A 440 -29.43 3.30 26.31
N TYR A 441 -28.36 3.11 27.06
CA TYR A 441 -28.44 2.90 28.51
C TYR A 441 -27.25 3.53 29.25
N GLY A 442 -27.51 4.25 30.34
CA GLY A 442 -26.47 4.85 31.20
C GLY A 442 -25.75 6.06 30.59
N ASN A 443 -26.26 6.63 29.49
CA ASN A 443 -25.64 7.78 28.82
C ASN A 443 -25.95 9.08 29.56
N SER A 444 -24.93 9.85 29.96
CA SER A 444 -25.12 11.01 30.82
C SER A 444 -25.95 12.11 30.15
N GLY A 445 -26.92 12.66 30.89
CA GLY A 445 -27.76 13.77 30.41
C GLY A 445 -28.96 13.35 29.55
N PHE A 446 -29.13 12.06 29.27
CA PHE A 446 -30.25 11.54 28.46
C PHE A 446 -30.95 10.37 29.15
N LYS A 447 -32.20 10.13 28.76
CA LYS A 447 -32.98 8.98 29.23
C LYS A 447 -32.53 7.70 28.53
N ASN A 448 -32.67 6.56 29.21
CA ASN A 448 -32.44 5.26 28.57
C ASN A 448 -33.61 4.94 27.64
N VAL A 449 -33.33 4.49 26.42
CA VAL A 449 -34.36 4.15 25.43
C VAL A 449 -33.98 2.92 24.61
N THR A 450 -34.99 2.19 24.13
CA THR A 450 -34.83 1.03 23.24
C THR A 450 -35.99 0.97 22.26
N ASN A 451 -35.76 0.48 21.04
CA ASN A 451 -36.84 0.07 20.13
C ASN A 451 -37.06 -1.45 20.12
N CYS A 452 -36.30 -2.20 20.94
CA CYS A 452 -36.46 -3.62 21.14
C CYS A 452 -37.34 -3.86 22.38
N ILE A 453 -38.54 -4.41 22.18
CA ILE A 453 -39.55 -4.59 23.25
C ILE A 453 -39.06 -5.52 24.36
N GLU A 454 -38.25 -6.52 24.00
CA GLU A 454 -37.66 -7.48 24.93
C GLU A 454 -36.66 -6.85 25.90
N LYS A 455 -36.11 -5.68 25.55
CA LYS A 455 -35.16 -4.91 26.36
C LYS A 455 -35.83 -3.81 27.19
N GLN A 456 -37.16 -3.69 27.13
CA GLN A 456 -37.90 -2.71 27.93
C GLN A 456 -37.85 -3.10 29.42
N THR A 457 -37.54 -2.13 30.26
CA THR A 457 -37.61 -2.26 31.73
C THR A 457 -38.26 -1.02 32.33
N ALA A 458 -38.42 -0.96 33.66
CA ALA A 458 -38.91 0.25 34.33
C ALA A 458 -38.01 1.47 34.08
N ASP A 459 -36.72 1.24 33.81
CA ASP A 459 -35.70 2.28 33.64
C ASP A 459 -35.34 2.54 32.17
N ILE A 460 -35.98 1.84 31.21
CA ILE A 460 -35.70 1.95 29.77
C ILE A 460 -37.01 2.20 29.02
N GLU A 461 -37.16 3.40 28.46
CA GLU A 461 -38.35 3.79 27.71
C GLU A 461 -38.38 3.10 26.33
N PHE A 462 -39.54 2.58 25.94
CA PHE A 462 -39.73 1.97 24.62
C PHE A 462 -40.05 3.04 23.57
N VAL A 463 -39.29 3.04 22.48
CA VAL A 463 -39.50 3.88 21.30
C VAL A 463 -40.12 3.02 20.21
N ILE A 464 -41.25 3.47 19.66
CA ILE A 464 -41.92 2.78 18.56
C ILE A 464 -40.94 2.70 17.38
N PRO A 465 -40.62 1.48 16.87
CA PRO A 465 -39.72 1.32 15.73
C PRO A 465 -40.21 2.11 14.52
N TYR A 466 -39.27 2.75 13.82
CA TYR A 466 -39.57 3.37 12.53
C TYR A 466 -39.96 2.28 11.53
N VAL A 467 -41.03 2.54 10.78
CA VAL A 467 -41.50 1.68 9.69
C VAL A 467 -41.14 2.37 8.38
N ASP A 468 -40.28 1.75 7.57
CA ASP A 468 -39.95 2.29 6.26
C ASP A 468 -41.10 2.13 5.28
N THR A 469 -41.86 3.21 5.06
CA THR A 469 -42.95 3.25 4.09
C THR A 469 -42.48 3.40 2.64
N HIS A 470 -41.18 3.60 2.41
CA HIS A 470 -40.56 3.83 1.08
C HIS A 470 -39.62 2.69 0.68
N GLN A 471 -39.84 1.49 1.23
CA GLN A 471 -39.01 0.32 0.97
C GLN A 471 -38.85 0.10 -0.55
N SER A 472 -37.61 -0.05 -1.01
CA SER A 472 -37.25 -0.21 -2.43
C SER A 472 -37.45 1.00 -3.36
N LEU A 473 -37.94 2.14 -2.86
CA LEU A 473 -38.08 3.39 -3.64
C LEU A 473 -36.79 4.21 -3.62
N CYS A 474 -36.57 4.99 -4.68
CA CYS A 474 -35.44 5.89 -4.85
C CYS A 474 -35.34 6.90 -3.69
N LEU A 475 -34.18 7.00 -3.05
CA LEU A 475 -33.97 7.90 -1.92
C LEU A 475 -34.09 9.40 -2.27
N LYS A 476 -34.00 9.78 -3.56
CA LYS A 476 -34.11 11.18 -4.01
C LYS A 476 -35.54 11.57 -4.38
N CYS A 477 -36.26 10.76 -5.17
CA CYS A 477 -37.62 11.10 -5.61
C CYS A 477 -38.73 10.44 -4.79
N GLN A 478 -38.42 9.38 -4.03
CA GLN A 478 -39.37 8.57 -3.25
C GLN A 478 -40.58 8.06 -4.06
N LYS A 479 -40.42 7.89 -5.38
CA LYS A 479 -41.49 7.51 -6.32
C LYS A 479 -41.15 6.29 -7.15
N ASN A 480 -39.98 6.31 -7.80
CA ASN A 480 -39.54 5.23 -8.70
C ASN A 480 -38.73 4.19 -7.93
N PRO A 481 -38.67 2.92 -8.38
CA PRO A 481 -37.83 1.90 -7.77
C PRO A 481 -36.34 2.24 -7.86
N ARG A 482 -35.54 1.67 -6.95
CA ARG A 482 -34.07 1.72 -7.01
C ARG A 482 -33.58 0.71 -8.05
N ASP A 483 -33.28 1.19 -9.24
CA ASP A 483 -32.90 0.38 -10.42
C ASP A 483 -31.53 0.78 -11.02
N CYS A 484 -30.78 1.64 -10.32
CA CYS A 484 -29.49 2.13 -10.81
C CYS A 484 -28.40 2.04 -9.74
N PHE A 485 -27.24 1.56 -10.15
CA PHE A 485 -26.03 1.42 -9.34
C PHE A 485 -25.05 2.53 -9.68
N PHE A 486 -24.45 3.13 -8.67
CA PHE A 486 -23.28 3.96 -8.85
C PHE A 486 -22.04 3.09 -9.04
N GLN A 487 -21.30 3.32 -10.12
CA GLN A 487 -20.03 2.63 -10.36
C GLN A 487 -19.00 3.05 -9.29
N ILE A 488 -17.95 2.26 -9.13
CA ILE A 488 -16.98 2.30 -8.02
C ILE A 488 -17.57 1.88 -6.66
N CYS A 489 -18.61 2.53 -6.16
CA CYS A 489 -19.14 2.20 -4.82
C CYS A 489 -20.16 1.05 -4.82
N GLY A 490 -20.85 0.79 -5.93
CA GLY A 490 -21.81 -0.31 -6.08
C GLY A 490 -23.16 -0.09 -5.39
N HIS A 491 -23.41 1.11 -4.85
CA HIS A 491 -24.65 1.39 -4.12
C HIS A 491 -25.84 1.58 -5.07
N ARG A 492 -26.94 0.87 -4.78
CA ARG A 492 -28.21 0.96 -5.51
C ARG A 492 -29.25 1.79 -4.75
N VAL A 493 -29.07 3.12 -4.76
CA VAL A 493 -29.86 4.04 -3.93
C VAL A 493 -30.89 4.89 -4.68
N TYR A 494 -30.69 5.11 -5.97
CA TYR A 494 -31.55 5.95 -6.79
C TYR A 494 -32.16 5.19 -7.97
N CYS A 495 -33.26 5.74 -8.51
CA CYS A 495 -33.73 5.35 -9.82
C CYS A 495 -32.82 5.92 -10.91
N GLN A 496 -32.86 5.38 -12.11
CA GLN A 496 -32.00 5.77 -13.23
C GLN A 496 -32.04 7.28 -13.51
N LYS A 497 -33.23 7.90 -13.51
CA LYS A 497 -33.36 9.36 -13.73
C LYS A 497 -32.64 10.18 -12.65
N CYS A 498 -32.86 9.85 -11.39
CA CYS A 498 -32.24 10.56 -10.26
C CYS A 498 -30.72 10.32 -10.20
N ALA A 499 -30.27 9.12 -10.57
CA ALA A 499 -28.86 8.78 -10.68
C ALA A 499 -28.18 9.58 -11.81
N GLN A 500 -28.84 9.75 -12.96
CA GLN A 500 -28.35 10.59 -14.05
C GLN A 500 -28.19 12.04 -13.61
N GLU A 501 -29.15 12.61 -12.88
CA GLU A 501 -29.04 13.98 -12.36
C GLU A 501 -27.84 14.16 -11.41
N VAL A 502 -27.51 13.13 -10.63
CA VAL A 502 -26.37 13.15 -9.69
C VAL A 502 -25.05 13.05 -10.44
N LEU A 503 -24.99 12.18 -11.46
CA LEU A 503 -23.86 12.06 -12.38
C LEU A 503 -23.61 13.38 -13.13
N ASP A 504 -24.64 13.97 -13.73
CA ASP A 504 -24.54 15.22 -14.49
C ASP A 504 -24.01 16.38 -13.64
N LYS A 505 -24.38 16.40 -12.35
CA LYS A 505 -23.96 17.41 -11.38
C LYS A 505 -22.67 17.07 -10.64
N HIS A 506 -22.06 15.91 -10.89
CA HIS A 506 -20.89 15.40 -10.18
C HIS A 506 -21.10 15.39 -8.66
N GLU A 507 -22.32 15.04 -8.24
CA GLU A 507 -22.70 14.90 -6.84
C GLU A 507 -22.16 13.58 -6.27
N SER A 508 -22.05 13.49 -4.94
CA SER A 508 -21.57 12.28 -4.27
C SER A 508 -22.70 11.32 -3.91
N CYS A 509 -22.39 10.03 -3.82
CA CYS A 509 -23.28 9.01 -3.29
C CYS A 509 -23.72 9.40 -1.86
N PRO A 510 -25.03 9.39 -1.53
CA PRO A 510 -25.50 9.79 -0.21
C PRO A 510 -25.11 8.81 0.91
N LEU A 511 -24.68 7.58 0.58
CA LEU A 511 -24.28 6.57 1.56
C LEU A 511 -22.80 6.67 1.92
N CYS A 512 -21.92 6.58 0.93
CA CYS A 512 -20.47 6.53 1.15
C CYS A 512 -19.74 7.83 0.84
N ARG A 513 -20.44 8.84 0.31
CA ARG A 513 -19.87 10.16 -0.02
C ARG A 513 -18.74 10.09 -1.06
N PHE A 514 -18.74 9.04 -1.88
CA PHE A 514 -17.86 8.94 -3.05
C PHE A 514 -18.47 9.69 -4.22
N CYS A 515 -17.64 10.38 -5.00
CA CYS A 515 -18.09 11.05 -6.23
C CYS A 515 -18.73 10.02 -7.16
N VAL A 516 -19.83 10.38 -7.80
CA VAL A 516 -20.51 9.53 -8.77
C VAL A 516 -20.01 9.90 -10.16
N ASP A 517 -19.03 9.14 -10.66
CA ASP A 517 -18.41 9.39 -11.96
C ASP A 517 -19.01 8.53 -13.09
N ALA A 518 -19.71 7.46 -12.73
CA ALA A 518 -20.44 6.63 -13.68
C ALA A 518 -21.57 5.85 -13.00
N ILE A 519 -22.55 5.42 -13.80
CA ILE A 519 -23.73 4.68 -13.35
C ILE A 519 -24.00 3.46 -14.24
N THR A 520 -24.72 2.47 -13.74
CA THR A 520 -25.16 1.30 -14.51
C THR A 520 -26.48 0.75 -13.96
N THR A 521 -27.34 0.23 -14.82
CA THR A 521 -28.57 -0.48 -14.40
C THR A 521 -28.30 -1.96 -14.07
N GLY A 522 -27.07 -2.41 -14.28
CA GLY A 522 -26.70 -3.82 -14.18
C GLY A 522 -27.13 -4.61 -15.43
N PHE A 523 -26.42 -5.71 -15.71
CA PHE A 523 -26.71 -6.63 -16.81
C PHE A 523 -26.70 -8.07 -16.27
N SER A 524 -27.86 -8.72 -16.23
CA SER A 524 -27.95 -10.14 -15.87
C SER A 524 -28.02 -11.00 -17.14
N PRO A 525 -27.11 -11.97 -17.33
CA PRO A 525 -27.17 -12.87 -18.49
C PRO A 525 -28.27 -13.92 -18.38
N THR A 526 -28.85 -14.11 -17.19
CA THR A 526 -29.93 -15.07 -16.91
C THR A 526 -31.08 -14.37 -16.19
N GLU A 527 -32.30 -14.84 -16.44
CA GLU A 527 -33.50 -14.43 -15.70
C GLU A 527 -33.62 -15.17 -14.35
N ASP A 528 -32.95 -16.32 -14.22
CA ASP A 528 -32.92 -17.10 -13.00
C ASP A 528 -32.04 -16.40 -11.95
N ASN A 529 -32.56 -16.24 -10.73
CA ASN A 529 -31.85 -15.66 -9.58
C ASN A 529 -30.74 -16.58 -9.02
N GLU A 530 -30.19 -17.47 -9.84
CA GLU A 530 -29.17 -18.45 -9.49
C GLU A 530 -27.81 -18.05 -10.06
N CYS A 531 -26.75 -18.39 -9.34
CA CYS A 531 -25.39 -18.12 -9.76
C CYS A 531 -25.01 -18.92 -11.00
N ILE A 532 -24.55 -18.26 -12.06
CA ILE A 532 -24.15 -18.92 -13.31
C ILE A 532 -22.90 -19.81 -13.19
N ILE A 533 -22.14 -19.69 -12.09
CA ILE A 533 -20.93 -20.48 -11.86
C ILE A 533 -21.24 -21.80 -11.11
N CYS A 534 -22.13 -21.77 -10.11
CA CYS A 534 -22.41 -22.95 -9.28
C CYS A 534 -23.83 -23.51 -9.43
N SER A 535 -24.74 -22.77 -10.07
CA SER A 535 -26.16 -23.14 -10.26
C SER A 535 -26.85 -23.61 -8.98
N SER A 536 -26.45 -23.07 -7.82
CA SER A 536 -26.91 -23.51 -6.51
C SER A 536 -27.21 -22.33 -5.59
N ASN A 537 -26.28 -21.38 -5.49
CA ASN A 537 -26.42 -20.22 -4.62
C ASN A 537 -27.12 -19.07 -5.36
N LYS A 538 -27.81 -18.19 -4.61
CA LYS A 538 -28.46 -17.00 -5.15
C LYS A 538 -27.46 -16.06 -5.83
N ALA A 539 -27.82 -15.54 -7.01
CA ALA A 539 -27.08 -14.47 -7.67
C ALA A 539 -27.31 -13.14 -6.95
N GLU A 540 -26.28 -12.66 -6.26
CA GLU A 540 -26.35 -11.48 -5.40
C GLU A 540 -25.14 -10.55 -5.55
N CYS A 541 -24.37 -10.68 -6.63
CA CYS A 541 -23.21 -9.84 -6.90
C CYS A 541 -23.34 -9.08 -8.22
N ILE A 542 -22.74 -7.90 -8.24
CA ILE A 542 -22.48 -7.08 -9.43
C ILE A 542 -20.98 -6.90 -9.60
N VAL A 543 -20.50 -7.02 -10.84
CA VAL A 543 -19.12 -6.78 -11.22
C VAL A 543 -18.98 -5.37 -11.78
N MET A 544 -18.01 -4.62 -11.29
CA MET A 544 -17.71 -3.25 -11.73
C MET A 544 -16.36 -3.22 -12.45
N PRO A 545 -16.18 -2.37 -13.47
CA PRO A 545 -17.13 -1.35 -13.94
C PRO A 545 -18.19 -1.86 -14.94
N CYS A 546 -18.09 -3.11 -15.41
CA CYS A 546 -18.90 -3.60 -16.53
C CYS A 546 -20.39 -3.81 -16.21
N GLY A 547 -20.79 -3.82 -14.93
CA GLY A 547 -22.17 -3.99 -14.48
C GLY A 547 -22.71 -5.42 -14.59
N HIS A 548 -21.89 -6.42 -14.93
CA HIS A 548 -22.37 -7.80 -15.07
C HIS A 548 -22.79 -8.38 -13.72
N MET A 549 -23.96 -8.99 -13.69
CA MET A 549 -24.58 -9.66 -12.54
C MET A 549 -24.66 -11.18 -12.81
N GLY A 550 -25.39 -11.91 -11.96
CA GLY A 550 -25.60 -13.36 -12.14
C GLY A 550 -24.65 -14.24 -11.33
N PHE A 551 -23.97 -13.70 -10.32
CA PHE A 551 -22.98 -14.44 -9.52
C PHE A 551 -23.34 -14.43 -8.03
N CYS A 552 -23.09 -15.54 -7.33
CA CYS A 552 -23.14 -15.58 -5.86
C CYS A 552 -21.82 -15.09 -5.26
N ASN A 553 -21.87 -14.64 -4.01
CA ASN A 553 -20.70 -14.12 -3.30
C ASN A 553 -19.57 -15.14 -3.17
N ASP A 554 -19.86 -16.42 -2.93
CA ASP A 554 -18.84 -17.45 -2.73
C ASP A 554 -18.02 -17.72 -3.99
N CYS A 555 -18.70 -17.82 -5.15
CA CYS A 555 -18.03 -18.01 -6.43
C CYS A 555 -17.18 -16.80 -6.78
N MET A 556 -17.66 -15.59 -6.50
CA MET A 556 -16.92 -14.36 -6.78
C MET A 556 -15.72 -14.19 -5.85
N LYS A 557 -15.88 -14.48 -4.55
CA LYS A 557 -14.78 -14.49 -3.60
C LYS A 557 -13.68 -15.43 -4.09
N LYS A 558 -14.04 -16.64 -4.52
CA LYS A 558 -13.09 -17.62 -5.06
C LYS A 558 -12.49 -17.20 -6.41
N TRP A 559 -13.23 -16.53 -7.27
CA TRP A 559 -12.74 -16.08 -8.58
C TRP A 559 -11.68 -14.99 -8.45
N TYR A 560 -11.93 -14.01 -7.58
CA TYR A 560 -11.05 -12.85 -7.42
C TYR A 560 -9.82 -13.11 -6.57
N THR A 561 -9.60 -14.34 -6.07
CA THR A 561 -8.31 -14.71 -5.49
C THR A 561 -7.23 -14.93 -6.53
N THR A 562 -7.60 -15.27 -7.78
CA THR A 562 -6.64 -15.58 -8.86
C THR A 562 -6.87 -14.78 -10.14
N SER A 563 -7.92 -13.97 -10.21
CA SER A 563 -8.26 -13.15 -11.37
C SER A 563 -8.74 -11.76 -10.96
N SER A 564 -8.57 -10.78 -11.84
CA SER A 564 -9.08 -9.41 -11.71
C SER A 564 -9.93 -9.05 -12.92
N ALA A 565 -10.34 -10.07 -13.67
CA ALA A 565 -11.21 -9.94 -14.83
C ALA A 565 -12.64 -10.37 -14.46
N CYS A 566 -13.63 -9.76 -15.11
CA CYS A 566 -15.02 -10.18 -14.98
C CYS A 566 -15.17 -11.63 -15.49
N PRO A 567 -15.82 -12.55 -14.73
CA PRO A 567 -15.99 -13.94 -15.20
C PRO A 567 -16.76 -14.07 -16.52
N PHE A 568 -17.59 -13.08 -16.84
CA PHE A 568 -18.42 -13.06 -18.05
C PHE A 568 -17.73 -12.35 -19.21
N CYS A 569 -17.52 -11.03 -19.12
CA CYS A 569 -17.01 -10.22 -20.24
C CYS A 569 -15.49 -10.06 -20.27
N ARG A 570 -14.76 -10.57 -19.27
CA ARG A 570 -13.30 -10.49 -19.15
C ARG A 570 -12.71 -9.08 -19.10
N VAL A 571 -13.52 -8.04 -18.90
CA VAL A 571 -13.04 -6.69 -18.57
C VAL A 571 -12.12 -6.77 -17.36
N GLU A 572 -10.94 -6.14 -17.48
CA GLU A 572 -9.88 -6.11 -16.48
C GLU A 572 -9.21 -4.72 -16.47
N PRO A 573 -8.96 -4.09 -15.31
CA PRO A 573 -9.30 -4.57 -13.97
C PRO A 573 -10.80 -4.43 -13.67
N SER A 574 -11.32 -5.39 -12.92
CA SER A 574 -12.67 -5.38 -12.35
C SER A 574 -12.63 -5.83 -10.89
N PHE A 575 -13.72 -5.55 -10.18
CA PHE A 575 -13.97 -6.06 -8.83
C PHE A 575 -15.46 -6.34 -8.70
N TYR A 576 -15.87 -7.01 -7.62
CA TYR A 576 -17.28 -7.30 -7.39
C TYR A 576 -17.77 -6.70 -6.07
N LYS A 577 -19.07 -6.42 -6.02
CA LYS A 577 -19.78 -6.02 -4.81
C LYS A 577 -20.99 -6.92 -4.62
N LYS A 578 -21.26 -7.30 -3.37
CA LYS A 578 -22.53 -7.90 -2.99
C LYS A 578 -23.62 -6.82 -3.08
N ILE A 579 -24.74 -7.16 -3.70
CA ILE A 579 -25.88 -6.27 -3.87
C ILE A 579 -26.66 -6.28 -2.57
N ILE A 580 -26.64 -5.15 -1.87
CA ILE A 580 -27.47 -4.93 -0.70
C ILE A 580 -28.84 -4.46 -1.20
N THR A 581 -29.82 -5.35 -1.19
CA THR A 581 -31.18 -5.06 -1.67
C THR A 581 -32.00 -4.26 -0.66
N GLU A 582 -31.59 -4.27 0.60
CA GLU A 582 -32.30 -3.66 1.71
C GLU A 582 -31.44 -2.56 2.35
N ILE A 583 -31.62 -1.33 1.88
CA ILE A 583 -31.04 -0.11 2.46
C ILE A 583 -32.17 0.72 3.04
#